data_AF-A0A6N9A090-F1
#
_entry.id   AF-A0A6N9A090-F1
#
_cell.length_a   1.000
_cell.length_b   1.000
_cell.length_c   1.000
_cell.angle_alpha   90.00
_cell.angle_beta   90.00
_cell.angle_gamma   90.00
#
_symmetry.space_group_name_H-M   'P 1'
#
loop_
_entity.id
_entity.type
_entity.pdbx_description
1 polymer ?
#
loop_
_entity_poly.entity_id
_entity_poly.type
_entity_poly.pdbx_seq_one_letter_code
_entity_poly.pdbx_strand_id
1 'polypeptide(L)'
;MVQRTLRQMSPTRRALIGWGLFLVGLVTLVVGVWFNHYANFPSIETVTLATDDAIGIRAGDSVIYDREARTVAATPTVAPDLPQTPVALEVSVDYFGWVPRDCMISGSDWCFPWFTVGHLVAFGGSQLMLLGIAIAVFLGRKLTWSLAALAAFIAMTELVILLGTVASEWLNLAQGPLNWTEQNDAFSIWPPLVLGNNVGVSWGAIKDFVSINYNMGALTFIVLFALWIQRFSGPMPKESSAQSVSPYGRPIVKGAE
;
A
#
# COMPACT_ATOMS: atom_id res chain seq x y z
N MET A 1 -1.23 19.43 25.11
CA MET A 1 -2.65 19.68 25.46
C MET A 1 -3.55 18.48 25.16
N VAL A 2 -3.49 17.92 23.95
CA VAL A 2 -4.32 16.77 23.48
C VAL A 2 -4.25 15.51 24.39
N GLN A 3 -3.06 15.16 24.90
CA GLN A 3 -2.89 13.95 25.72
C GLN A 3 -3.60 14.01 27.08
N ARG A 4 -3.73 15.22 27.68
CA ARG A 4 -4.51 15.42 28.91
C ARG A 4 -6.00 15.22 28.61
N THR A 5 -6.48 15.79 27.51
CA THR A 5 -7.88 15.65 27.08
C THR A 5 -8.25 14.19 26.79
N LEU A 6 -7.39 13.45 26.10
CA LEU A 6 -7.63 12.03 25.78
C LEU A 6 -7.55 11.11 27.02
N ARG A 7 -6.62 11.36 27.95
CA ARG A 7 -6.54 10.60 29.21
C ARG A 7 -7.74 10.88 30.13
N GLN A 8 -8.30 12.08 30.09
CA GLN A 8 -9.46 12.49 30.88
C GLN A 8 -10.80 12.00 30.30
N MET A 9 -10.82 11.43 29.09
CA MET A 9 -12.04 10.86 28.54
C MET A 9 -12.48 9.64 29.34
N SER A 10 -13.79 9.55 29.60
CA SER A 10 -14.39 8.39 30.25
C SER A 10 -14.13 7.12 29.41
N PRO A 11 -14.01 5.94 30.06
CA PRO A 11 -13.80 4.68 29.36
C PRO A 11 -14.82 4.43 28.24
N THR A 12 -16.10 4.76 28.50
CA THR A 12 -17.18 4.64 27.53
C THR A 12 -16.96 5.51 26.29
N ARG A 13 -16.51 6.77 26.47
CA ARG A 13 -16.26 7.68 25.35
C ARG A 13 -15.06 7.24 24.52
N ARG A 14 -13.99 6.73 25.16
CA ARG A 14 -12.83 6.17 24.46
C ARG A 14 -13.21 4.94 23.65
N ALA A 15 -14.00 4.03 24.23
CA ALA A 15 -14.50 2.86 23.54
C ALA A 15 -15.37 3.26 22.34
N LEU A 16 -16.28 4.22 22.51
CA LEU A 16 -17.12 4.71 21.41
C LEU A 16 -16.30 5.29 20.26
N ILE A 17 -15.33 6.17 20.54
CA ILE A 17 -14.47 6.77 19.51
C ILE A 17 -13.60 5.70 18.85
N GLY A 18 -12.95 4.85 19.64
CA GLY A 18 -12.05 3.81 19.13
C GLY A 18 -12.77 2.79 18.26
N TRP A 19 -13.93 2.28 18.70
CA TRP A 19 -14.74 1.37 17.90
C TRP A 19 -15.39 2.07 16.70
N GLY A 20 -15.79 3.34 16.82
CA GLY A 20 -16.27 4.13 15.69
C GLY A 20 -15.21 4.27 14.60
N LEU A 21 -13.97 4.64 14.97
CA LEU A 21 -12.84 4.69 14.04
C LEU A 21 -12.52 3.33 13.45
N PHE A 22 -12.59 2.26 14.25
CA PHE A 22 -12.39 0.90 13.77
C PHE A 22 -13.40 0.52 12.69
N LEU A 23 -14.69 0.78 12.93
CA LEU A 23 -15.76 0.48 11.98
C LEU A 23 -15.66 1.31 10.70
N VAL A 24 -15.38 2.61 10.82
CA VAL A 24 -15.13 3.48 9.66
C VAL A 24 -13.92 2.98 8.87
N GLY A 25 -12.85 2.61 9.56
CA GLY A 25 -11.66 2.02 8.93
C GLY A 25 -11.97 0.72 8.21
N LEU A 26 -12.76 -0.17 8.83
CA LEU A 26 -13.17 -1.44 8.24
C LEU A 26 -13.99 -1.25 6.96
N VAL A 27 -14.99 -0.36 6.99
CA VAL A 27 -15.81 -0.05 5.81
C VAL A 27 -14.93 0.55 4.71
N THR A 28 -14.07 1.50 5.06
CA THR A 28 -13.11 2.12 4.12
C THR A 28 -12.19 1.07 3.50
N LEU A 29 -11.65 0.15 4.31
CA LEU A 29 -10.80 -0.95 3.85
C LEU A 29 -11.54 -1.84 2.84
N VAL A 30 -12.76 -2.28 3.17
CA VAL A 30 -13.57 -3.14 2.30
C VAL A 30 -13.86 -2.44 0.97
N VAL A 31 -14.23 -1.17 1.00
CA VAL A 31 -14.48 -0.38 -0.22
C VAL A 31 -13.20 -0.25 -1.06
N GLY A 32 -12.06 0.02 -0.43
CA GLY A 32 -10.76 0.10 -1.11
C GLY A 32 -10.35 -1.22 -1.76
N VAL A 33 -10.47 -2.34 -1.04
CA VAL A 33 -10.17 -3.69 -1.55
C VAL A 33 -11.12 -4.07 -2.68
N TRP A 34 -12.42 -3.82 -2.50
CA TRP A 34 -13.43 -4.05 -3.53
C TRP A 34 -13.08 -3.27 -4.79
N PHE A 35 -12.87 -1.96 -4.68
CA PHE A 35 -12.51 -1.11 -5.82
C PHE A 35 -11.22 -1.57 -6.49
N ASN A 36 -10.18 -1.88 -5.72
CA ASN A 36 -8.92 -2.40 -6.26
C ASN A 36 -9.12 -3.70 -7.05
N HIS A 37 -9.90 -4.63 -6.50
CA HIS A 37 -10.18 -5.90 -7.15
C HIS A 37 -10.85 -5.69 -8.51
N TYR A 38 -11.89 -4.85 -8.57
CA TYR A 38 -12.60 -4.59 -9.83
C TYR A 38 -11.80 -3.75 -10.83
N ALA A 39 -11.04 -2.77 -10.34
CA ALA A 39 -10.21 -1.92 -11.20
C ALA A 39 -9.03 -2.69 -11.83
N ASN A 40 -8.61 -3.80 -11.22
CA ASN A 40 -7.50 -4.62 -11.70
C ASN A 40 -7.94 -5.79 -12.61
N PHE A 41 -9.22 -5.90 -12.97
CA PHE A 41 -9.62 -6.88 -13.98
C PHE A 41 -9.03 -6.53 -15.35
N PRO A 42 -8.56 -7.54 -16.11
CA PRO A 42 -7.96 -7.31 -17.41
C PRO A 42 -8.95 -6.57 -18.32
N SER A 43 -8.46 -5.51 -18.96
CA SER A 43 -9.17 -4.78 -20.02
C SER A 43 -8.83 -5.31 -21.42
N ILE A 44 -7.89 -6.25 -21.51
CA ILE A 44 -7.44 -6.90 -22.74
C ILE A 44 -7.46 -8.42 -22.52
N GLU A 45 -8.02 -9.14 -23.48
CA GLU A 45 -7.99 -10.60 -23.53
C GLU A 45 -7.35 -11.06 -24.83
N THR A 46 -6.59 -12.15 -24.79
CA THR A 46 -6.05 -12.77 -26.00
C THR A 46 -7.05 -13.79 -26.53
N VAL A 47 -7.65 -13.49 -27.66
CA VAL A 47 -8.52 -14.40 -28.40
C VAL A 47 -7.74 -15.06 -29.52
N THR A 48 -8.03 -16.33 -29.79
CA THR A 48 -7.38 -17.06 -30.89
C THR A 48 -8.36 -17.18 -32.05
N LEU A 49 -7.97 -16.69 -33.23
CA LEU A 49 -8.76 -16.78 -34.46
C LEU A 49 -8.06 -17.65 -35.49
N ALA A 50 -8.83 -18.19 -36.44
CA ALA A 50 -8.26 -18.81 -37.62
C ALA A 50 -7.54 -17.74 -38.47
N THR A 51 -6.50 -18.14 -39.21
CA THR A 51 -5.65 -17.20 -39.96
C THR A 51 -6.44 -16.42 -41.00
N ASP A 52 -7.39 -17.07 -41.68
CA ASP A 52 -8.29 -16.47 -42.68
C ASP A 52 -9.23 -15.43 -42.07
N ASP A 53 -9.68 -15.65 -40.84
CA ASP A 53 -10.50 -14.68 -40.10
C ASP A 53 -9.68 -13.48 -39.59
N ALA A 54 -8.38 -13.65 -39.37
CA ALA A 54 -7.50 -12.62 -38.84
C ALA A 54 -6.91 -11.67 -39.91
N ILE A 55 -6.94 -12.05 -41.19
CA ILE A 55 -6.35 -11.26 -42.28
C ILE A 55 -7.12 -9.96 -42.48
N GLY A 56 -6.39 -8.83 -42.43
CA GLY A 56 -6.94 -7.51 -42.71
C GLY A 56 -7.57 -6.82 -41.49
N ILE A 57 -7.68 -7.50 -40.35
CA ILE A 57 -8.11 -6.90 -39.08
C ILE A 57 -7.11 -5.82 -38.66
N ARG A 58 -7.64 -4.68 -38.20
CA ARG A 58 -6.88 -3.56 -37.65
C ARG A 58 -7.32 -3.25 -36.22
N ALA A 59 -6.46 -2.59 -35.46
CA ALA A 59 -6.85 -2.00 -34.18
C ALA A 59 -8.08 -1.09 -34.36
N GLY A 60 -9.07 -1.26 -33.49
CA GLY A 60 -10.37 -0.58 -33.56
C GLY A 60 -11.46 -1.34 -34.32
N ASP A 61 -11.13 -2.40 -35.06
CA ASP A 61 -12.15 -3.22 -35.73
C ASP A 61 -12.95 -4.04 -34.70
N SER A 62 -14.22 -4.29 -35.00
CA SER A 62 -15.07 -5.17 -34.18
C SER A 62 -14.99 -6.61 -34.68
N VAL A 63 -14.69 -7.55 -33.79
CA VAL A 63 -14.68 -8.99 -34.08
C VAL A 63 -15.71 -9.68 -33.21
N ILE A 64 -16.47 -10.61 -33.79
CA ILE A 64 -17.42 -11.42 -33.03
C ILE A 64 -16.68 -12.64 -32.48
N TYR A 65 -16.58 -12.73 -31.17
CA TYR A 65 -16.03 -13.89 -30.48
C TYR A 65 -17.00 -14.33 -29.39
N ASP A 66 -17.31 -15.63 -29.35
CA ASP A 66 -18.28 -16.21 -28.41
C ASP A 66 -19.64 -15.46 -28.37
N ARG A 67 -20.13 -15.07 -29.55
CA ARG A 67 -21.40 -14.31 -29.75
C ARG A 67 -21.39 -12.88 -29.20
N GLU A 68 -20.26 -12.36 -28.76
CA GLU A 68 -20.09 -10.98 -28.33
C GLU A 68 -19.20 -10.21 -29.30
N ALA A 69 -19.57 -8.98 -29.61
CA ALA A 69 -18.72 -8.07 -30.39
C ALA A 69 -17.64 -7.48 -29.47
N ARG A 70 -16.37 -7.68 -29.84
CA ARG A 70 -15.21 -7.17 -29.11
C ARG A 70 -14.38 -6.26 -30.02
N THR A 71 -13.75 -5.25 -29.44
CA THR A 71 -12.93 -4.30 -30.22
C THR A 71 -11.48 -4.76 -30.22
N VAL A 72 -10.84 -4.81 -31.38
CA VAL A 72 -9.43 -5.19 -31.49
C VAL A 72 -8.55 -4.12 -30.84
N ALA A 73 -7.74 -4.52 -29.86
CA ALA A 73 -6.86 -3.61 -29.13
C ALA A 73 -5.58 -3.29 -29.92
N ALA A 74 -5.04 -4.26 -30.67
CA ALA A 74 -3.82 -4.12 -31.45
C ALA A 74 -3.94 -4.81 -32.81
N THR A 75 -3.37 -4.20 -33.85
CA THR A 75 -3.32 -4.79 -35.19
C THR A 75 -2.47 -6.06 -35.16
N PRO A 76 -3.02 -7.24 -35.50
CA PRO A 76 -2.27 -8.48 -35.46
C PRO A 76 -1.18 -8.51 -36.54
N THR A 77 0.03 -8.93 -36.16
CA THR A 77 1.13 -9.14 -37.11
C THR A 77 1.03 -10.55 -37.68
N VAL A 78 0.39 -10.69 -38.84
CA VAL A 78 0.30 -11.98 -39.55
C VAL A 78 1.48 -12.10 -40.52
N ALA A 79 2.37 -13.07 -40.30
CA ALA A 79 3.43 -13.36 -41.26
C ALA A 79 2.81 -14.00 -42.52
N PRO A 80 3.11 -13.49 -43.73
CA PRO A 80 2.45 -13.92 -44.97
C PRO A 80 2.74 -15.37 -45.37
N ASP A 81 3.76 -16.01 -44.76
CA ASP A 81 4.34 -17.26 -45.26
C ASP A 81 4.17 -18.45 -44.31
N LEU A 82 3.44 -18.28 -43.20
CA LEU A 82 3.23 -19.35 -42.23
C LEU A 82 1.99 -20.20 -42.58
N PRO A 83 2.03 -21.52 -42.33
CA PRO A 83 0.85 -22.38 -42.44
C PRO A 83 -0.29 -21.85 -41.56
N GLN A 84 -1.52 -22.36 -41.72
CA GLN A 84 -2.74 -21.99 -40.97
C GLN A 84 -2.58 -22.16 -39.44
N THR A 85 -1.76 -21.32 -38.82
CA THR A 85 -1.55 -21.25 -37.38
C THR A 85 -2.54 -20.26 -36.82
N PRO A 86 -3.24 -20.63 -35.74
CA PRO A 86 -4.16 -19.72 -35.08
C PRO A 86 -3.45 -18.42 -34.68
N VAL A 87 -4.07 -17.29 -34.99
CA VAL A 87 -3.53 -15.96 -34.70
C VAL A 87 -4.06 -15.49 -33.37
N ALA A 88 -3.16 -15.17 -32.44
CA ALA A 88 -3.49 -14.52 -31.18
C ALA A 88 -3.82 -13.04 -31.45
N LEU A 89 -5.05 -12.66 -31.16
CA LEU A 89 -5.58 -11.31 -31.28
C LEU A 89 -5.84 -10.75 -29.89
N GLU A 90 -5.31 -9.56 -29.61
CA GLU A 90 -5.66 -8.82 -28.40
C GLU A 90 -6.96 -8.06 -28.62
N VAL A 91 -7.97 -8.34 -27.80
CA VAL A 91 -9.27 -7.66 -27.85
C VAL A 91 -9.54 -6.94 -26.55
N SER A 92 -10.07 -5.72 -26.65
CA SER A 92 -10.52 -4.94 -25.51
C SER A 92 -11.83 -5.53 -24.97
N VAL A 93 -11.88 -5.75 -23.65
CA VAL A 93 -13.04 -6.28 -22.95
C VAL A 93 -13.45 -5.34 -21.82
N ASP A 94 -14.74 -4.99 -21.82
CA ASP A 94 -15.35 -4.18 -20.78
C ASP A 94 -16.24 -4.98 -19.83
N TYR A 95 -15.62 -5.81 -18.99
CA TYR A 95 -16.31 -6.59 -17.96
C TYR A 95 -17.12 -5.71 -16.99
N PHE A 96 -16.65 -4.49 -16.71
CA PHE A 96 -17.21 -3.60 -15.70
C PHE A 96 -17.19 -2.15 -16.16
N GLY A 97 -18.01 -1.79 -17.16
CA GLY A 97 -18.05 -0.43 -17.72
C GLY A 97 -18.45 0.71 -16.77
N TRP A 98 -18.78 0.39 -15.52
CA TRP A 98 -19.03 1.36 -14.45
C TRP A 98 -17.80 1.64 -13.58
N VAL A 99 -16.74 0.83 -13.67
CA VAL A 99 -15.50 1.00 -12.92
C VAL A 99 -14.49 1.76 -13.78
N PRO A 100 -13.98 2.91 -13.32
CA PRO A 100 -12.85 3.56 -13.98
C PRO A 100 -11.62 2.65 -13.91
N ARG A 101 -11.06 2.26 -15.05
CA ARG A 101 -9.88 1.37 -15.15
C ARG A 101 -8.65 2.03 -15.78
N ASP A 102 -8.86 3.14 -16.48
CA ASP A 102 -7.81 3.87 -17.18
C ASP A 102 -6.94 4.70 -16.21
N CYS A 103 -6.26 5.70 -16.75
CA CYS A 103 -5.50 6.66 -15.97
C CYS A 103 -6.44 7.62 -15.23
N MET A 104 -6.32 7.69 -13.91
CA MET A 104 -6.93 8.77 -13.12
C MET A 104 -6.26 10.12 -13.44
N ILE A 105 -4.92 10.09 -13.55
CA ILE A 105 -4.10 11.24 -13.93
C ILE A 105 -3.11 10.72 -14.97
N SER A 106 -3.11 11.33 -16.15
CA SER A 106 -2.19 10.99 -17.24
C SER A 106 -1.30 12.17 -17.60
N GLY A 107 0.00 11.92 -17.74
CA GLY A 107 0.95 12.79 -18.44
C GLY A 107 1.21 12.30 -19.86
N SER A 108 2.18 12.90 -20.56
CA SER A 108 2.61 12.46 -21.90
C SER A 108 3.13 11.02 -21.90
N ASP A 109 3.83 10.62 -20.84
CA ASP A 109 4.59 9.37 -20.77
C ASP A 109 4.33 8.57 -19.48
N TRP A 110 3.35 8.97 -18.68
CA TRP A 110 3.02 8.26 -17.44
C TRP A 110 1.52 8.26 -17.16
N CYS A 111 1.08 7.21 -16.49
CA CYS A 111 -0.31 6.96 -16.14
C CYS A 111 -0.38 6.62 -14.65
N PHE A 112 -1.18 7.36 -13.89
CA PHE A 112 -1.56 6.96 -12.54
C PHE A 112 -2.88 6.17 -12.63
N PRO A 113 -2.84 4.85 -12.49
CA PRO A 113 -4.01 4.03 -12.76
C PRO A 113 -5.01 4.08 -11.60
N TRP A 114 -6.29 3.93 -11.91
CA TRP A 114 -7.36 3.97 -10.91
C TRP A 114 -7.21 2.93 -9.80
N PHE A 115 -6.69 1.75 -10.08
CA PHE A 115 -6.51 0.71 -9.05
C PHE A 115 -5.60 1.17 -7.89
N THR A 116 -4.67 2.11 -8.14
CA THR A 116 -3.84 2.71 -7.07
C THR A 116 -4.68 3.48 -6.05
N VAL A 117 -5.81 4.07 -6.47
CA VAL A 117 -6.76 4.70 -5.54
C VAL A 117 -7.36 3.65 -4.59
N GLY A 118 -7.71 2.47 -5.12
CA GLY A 118 -8.17 1.34 -4.31
C GLY A 118 -7.16 0.96 -3.25
N HIS A 119 -5.88 0.86 -3.61
CA HIS A 119 -4.78 0.61 -2.66
C HIS A 119 -4.66 1.71 -1.60
N LEU A 120 -4.71 2.99 -1.98
CA LEU A 120 -4.61 4.11 -1.03
C LEU A 120 -5.79 4.16 -0.06
N VAL A 121 -7.00 3.91 -0.55
CA VAL A 121 -8.21 3.85 0.28
C VAL A 121 -8.14 2.65 1.22
N ALA A 122 -7.74 1.48 0.72
CA ALA A 122 -7.56 0.28 1.54
C ALA A 122 -6.52 0.52 2.65
N PHE A 123 -5.37 1.10 2.29
CA PHE A 123 -4.32 1.48 3.23
C PHE A 123 -4.83 2.48 4.28
N GLY A 124 -5.50 3.56 3.86
CA GLY A 124 -6.10 4.52 4.80
C GLY A 124 -7.11 3.88 5.75
N GLY A 125 -7.92 2.95 5.24
CA GLY A 125 -8.85 2.15 6.04
C GLY A 125 -8.15 1.32 7.11
N SER A 126 -7.05 0.62 6.77
CA SER A 126 -6.29 -0.16 7.74
C SER A 126 -5.68 0.72 8.83
N GLN A 127 -5.17 1.91 8.48
CA GLN A 127 -4.64 2.87 9.45
C GLN A 127 -5.69 3.31 10.47
N LEU A 128 -6.90 3.60 10.01
CA LEU A 128 -8.03 3.95 10.87
C LEU A 128 -8.45 2.79 11.78
N MET A 129 -8.42 1.56 11.27
CA MET A 129 -8.70 0.37 12.08
C MET A 129 -7.72 0.23 13.24
N LEU A 130 -6.42 0.32 12.95
CA LEU A 130 -5.38 0.16 13.97
C LEU A 130 -5.38 1.30 14.98
N LEU A 131 -5.56 2.54 14.52
CA LEU A 131 -5.73 3.69 15.41
C LEU A 131 -6.96 3.51 16.31
N GLY A 132 -8.06 3.03 15.74
CA GLY A 132 -9.30 2.72 16.47
C GLY A 132 -9.07 1.69 17.57
N ILE A 133 -8.40 0.58 17.25
CA ILE A 133 -8.02 -0.45 18.23
C ILE A 133 -7.12 0.15 19.32
N ALA A 134 -6.13 0.96 18.94
CA ALA A 134 -5.21 1.56 19.90
C ALA A 134 -5.94 2.45 20.92
N ILE A 135 -6.92 3.23 20.45
CA ILE A 135 -7.76 4.09 21.31
C ILE A 135 -8.72 3.25 22.16
N ALA A 136 -9.38 2.24 21.59
CA ALA A 136 -10.38 1.43 22.29
C ALA A 136 -9.76 0.52 23.36
N VAL A 137 -8.60 -0.07 23.06
CA VAL A 137 -8.05 -1.20 23.81
C VAL A 137 -6.89 -0.79 24.71
N PHE A 138 -6.01 0.10 24.26
CA PHE A 138 -4.77 0.43 24.99
C PHE A 138 -4.85 1.77 25.74
N LEU A 139 -5.56 2.75 25.19
CA LEU A 139 -5.55 4.10 25.75
C LEU A 139 -6.16 4.16 27.17
N GLY A 140 -5.33 4.55 28.14
CA GLY A 140 -5.76 4.77 29.52
C GLY A 140 -6.01 3.49 30.32
N ARG A 141 -5.45 2.36 29.88
CA ARG A 141 -5.42 1.09 30.64
C ARG A 141 -3.99 0.79 31.10
N LYS A 142 -3.86 0.06 32.22
CA LYS A 142 -2.57 -0.52 32.61
C LYS A 142 -2.24 -1.65 31.62
N LEU A 143 -1.08 -1.58 30.98
CA LEU A 143 -0.62 -2.62 30.04
C LEU A 143 -0.19 -3.85 30.84
N THR A 144 -1.04 -4.87 30.90
CA THR A 144 -0.63 -6.20 31.34
C THR A 144 0.33 -6.80 30.32
N TRP A 145 1.09 -7.83 30.70
CA TRP A 145 1.97 -8.55 29.77
C TRP A 145 1.22 -9.03 28.51
N SER A 146 0.00 -9.56 28.68
CA SER A 146 -0.84 -9.98 27.55
C SER A 146 -1.27 -8.82 26.65
N LEU A 147 -1.64 -7.67 27.24
CA LEU A 147 -2.06 -6.49 26.50
C LEU A 147 -0.90 -5.83 25.76
N ALA A 148 0.29 -5.83 26.38
CA ALA A 148 1.53 -5.36 25.78
C ALA A 148 1.96 -6.26 24.61
N ALA A 149 1.86 -7.59 24.77
CA ALA A 149 2.15 -8.53 23.69
C ALA A 149 1.21 -8.34 22.49
N LEU A 150 -0.09 -8.13 22.74
CA LEU A 150 -1.06 -7.81 21.68
C LEU A 150 -0.74 -6.48 20.98
N ALA A 151 -0.38 -5.45 21.74
CA ALA A 151 0.02 -4.16 21.17
C ALA A 151 1.28 -4.28 20.30
N ALA A 152 2.28 -5.06 20.76
CA ALA A 152 3.50 -5.33 20.01
C ALA A 152 3.22 -6.12 18.73
N PHE A 153 2.35 -7.12 18.79
CA PHE A 153 1.91 -7.87 17.62
C PHE A 153 1.24 -6.96 16.58
N ILE A 154 0.29 -6.13 17.00
CA ILE A 154 -0.39 -5.16 16.12
C ILE A 154 0.62 -4.18 15.50
N ALA A 155 1.54 -3.65 16.30
CA ALA A 155 2.57 -2.74 15.81
C ALA A 155 3.50 -3.44 14.80
N MET A 156 3.86 -4.71 15.04
CA MET A 156 4.65 -5.50 14.10
C MET A 156 3.89 -5.74 12.79
N THR A 157 2.62 -6.13 12.86
CA THR A 157 1.77 -6.27 11.66
C THR A 157 1.74 -4.98 10.85
N GLU A 158 1.61 -3.84 11.52
CA GLU A 158 1.62 -2.54 10.85
C GLU A 158 2.97 -2.22 10.19
N LEU A 159 4.08 -2.52 10.85
CA LEU A 159 5.40 -2.37 10.25
C LEU A 159 5.60 -3.28 9.04
N VAL A 160 5.06 -4.50 9.06
CA VAL A 160 5.10 -5.40 7.90
C VAL A 160 4.28 -4.83 6.74
N ILE A 161 3.11 -4.25 7.01
CA ILE A 161 2.28 -3.61 5.97
C ILE A 161 2.99 -2.39 5.38
N LEU A 162 3.49 -1.49 6.23
CA LEU A 162 4.17 -0.26 5.81
C LEU A 162 5.48 -0.54 5.06
N LEU A 163 6.33 -1.41 5.59
CA LEU A 163 7.68 -1.59 5.06
C LEU A 163 7.76 -2.71 4.03
N GLY A 164 6.92 -3.73 4.15
CA GLY A 164 6.89 -4.86 3.23
C GLY A 164 5.91 -4.62 2.09
N THR A 165 4.62 -4.51 2.41
CA THR A 165 3.57 -4.47 1.40
C THR A 165 3.63 -3.20 0.56
N VAL A 166 3.68 -2.01 1.17
CA VAL A 166 3.71 -0.74 0.40
C VAL A 166 4.93 -0.66 -0.51
N ALA A 167 6.10 -1.06 -0.02
CA ALA A 167 7.31 -1.07 -0.84
C ALA A 167 7.22 -2.08 -2.00
N SER A 168 6.64 -3.26 -1.77
CA SER A 168 6.45 -4.28 -2.80
C SER A 168 5.45 -3.82 -3.87
N GLU A 169 4.33 -3.22 -3.49
CA GLU A 169 3.35 -2.68 -4.43
C GLU A 169 3.91 -1.51 -5.23
N TRP A 170 4.70 -0.64 -4.59
CA TRP A 170 5.43 0.42 -5.30
C TRP A 170 6.39 -0.14 -6.35
N LEU A 171 7.15 -1.19 -6.02
CA LEU A 171 8.06 -1.83 -6.98
C LEU A 171 7.31 -2.45 -8.16
N ASN A 172 6.18 -3.11 -7.90
CA ASN A 172 5.32 -3.66 -8.95
C ASN A 172 4.76 -2.55 -9.86
N LEU A 173 4.31 -1.43 -9.28
CA LEU A 173 3.85 -0.25 -10.03
C LEU A 173 4.95 0.38 -10.88
N ALA A 174 6.15 0.50 -10.30
CA ALA A 174 7.32 1.04 -10.98
C ALA A 174 7.70 0.15 -12.19
N GLN A 175 7.71 -1.17 -12.02
CA GLN A 175 8.12 -2.11 -13.07
C GLN A 175 7.06 -2.34 -14.15
N GLY A 176 5.78 -2.38 -13.77
CA GLY A 176 4.68 -2.60 -14.71
C GLY A 176 4.22 -1.28 -15.34
N PRO A 177 3.16 -0.63 -14.80
CA PRO A 177 2.53 0.53 -15.42
C PRO A 177 3.44 1.74 -15.69
N LEU A 178 4.43 2.00 -14.81
CA LEU A 178 5.31 3.15 -14.97
C LEU A 178 6.53 2.86 -15.86
N ASN A 179 6.77 1.60 -16.24
CA ASN A 179 7.89 1.17 -17.07
C ASN A 179 9.26 1.73 -16.62
N TRP A 180 9.48 1.80 -15.31
CA TRP A 180 10.75 2.20 -14.70
C TRP A 180 11.77 1.05 -14.77
N THR A 181 12.18 0.75 -15.99
CA THR A 181 13.09 -0.35 -16.32
C THR A 181 14.51 0.15 -16.53
N GLU A 182 15.46 -0.78 -16.59
CA GLU A 182 16.86 -0.47 -16.92
C GLU A 182 17.05 -0.06 -18.38
N GLN A 183 16.08 -0.36 -19.24
CA GLN A 183 16.13 -0.09 -20.68
C GLN A 183 15.72 1.35 -21.03
N ASN A 184 15.08 2.05 -20.10
CA ASN A 184 14.63 3.42 -20.29
C ASN A 184 15.50 4.39 -19.50
N ASP A 185 16.13 5.32 -20.20
CA ASP A 185 16.89 6.41 -19.58
C ASP A 185 15.94 7.43 -18.95
N ALA A 186 16.17 7.75 -17.68
CA ALA A 186 15.47 8.83 -17.01
C ALA A 186 16.07 10.19 -17.36
N PHE A 187 17.41 10.28 -17.36
CA PHE A 187 18.13 11.44 -17.86
C PHE A 187 19.56 11.05 -18.25
N SER A 188 20.11 11.76 -19.23
CA SER A 188 21.52 11.63 -19.64
C SER A 188 22.41 12.60 -18.88
N ILE A 189 23.56 12.14 -18.41
CA ILE A 189 24.57 13.02 -17.83
C ILE A 189 25.28 13.78 -18.95
N TRP A 190 25.54 15.08 -18.74
CA TRP A 190 26.20 15.91 -19.74
C TRP A 190 27.60 15.35 -20.11
N PRO A 191 27.91 15.05 -21.39
CA PRO A 191 29.11 14.32 -21.77
C PRO A 191 30.46 14.86 -21.27
N PRO A 192 30.68 16.19 -21.16
CA PRO A 192 31.92 16.72 -20.57
C PRO A 192 32.17 16.27 -19.12
N LEU A 193 31.12 15.96 -18.36
CA LEU A 193 31.23 15.47 -16.98
C LEU A 193 31.62 13.99 -16.91
N VAL A 194 31.50 13.25 -18.01
CA VAL A 194 31.75 11.80 -18.11
C VAL A 194 32.75 11.47 -19.22
N LEU A 195 33.73 12.37 -19.43
CA LEU A 195 34.87 12.18 -20.36
C LEU A 195 34.44 11.95 -21.82
N GLY A 196 33.32 12.53 -22.24
CA GLY A 196 32.79 12.40 -23.60
C GLY A 196 31.95 11.14 -23.83
N ASN A 197 31.68 10.34 -22.80
CA ASN A 197 30.82 9.15 -22.91
C ASN A 197 29.34 9.52 -22.85
N ASN A 198 28.49 8.68 -23.46
CA ASN A 198 27.05 8.72 -23.25
C ASN A 198 26.70 7.84 -22.07
N VAL A 199 26.47 8.46 -20.91
CA VAL A 199 26.04 7.78 -19.68
C VAL A 199 24.63 8.24 -19.34
N GLY A 200 23.68 7.33 -19.48
CA GLY A 200 22.30 7.48 -19.02
C GLY A 200 22.14 6.96 -17.59
N VAL A 201 21.33 7.66 -16.79
CA VAL A 201 20.79 7.12 -15.55
C VAL A 201 19.45 6.50 -15.89
N SER A 202 19.31 5.19 -15.73
CA SER A 202 18.07 4.48 -16.04
C SER A 202 16.99 4.73 -14.98
N TRP A 203 15.73 4.58 -15.38
CA TRP A 203 14.62 4.57 -14.43
C TRP A 203 14.73 3.42 -13.42
N GLY A 204 15.34 2.30 -13.79
CA GLY A 204 15.71 1.23 -12.87
C GLY A 204 16.60 1.72 -11.71
N ALA A 205 17.61 2.54 -12.01
CA ALA A 205 18.47 3.12 -10.98
C ALA A 205 17.71 4.11 -10.07
N ILE A 206 16.78 4.90 -10.62
CA ILE A 206 15.91 5.79 -9.82
C ILE A 206 15.01 4.99 -8.89
N LYS A 207 14.38 3.91 -9.40
CA LYS A 207 13.53 3.01 -8.62
C LYS A 207 14.28 2.44 -7.41
N ASP A 208 15.49 1.93 -7.64
CA ASP A 208 16.30 1.34 -6.58
C ASP A 208 16.72 2.39 -5.54
N PHE A 209 17.11 3.59 -5.98
CA PHE A 209 17.41 4.71 -5.10
C PHE A 209 16.19 5.07 -4.21
N VAL A 210 15.00 5.17 -4.78
CA VAL A 210 13.76 5.46 -4.03
C VAL A 210 13.48 4.36 -3.01
N SER A 211 13.61 3.08 -3.40
CA SER A 211 13.37 1.93 -2.50
C SER A 211 14.31 1.93 -1.29
N ILE A 212 15.60 2.17 -1.51
CA ILE A 212 16.60 2.25 -0.42
C ILE A 212 16.27 3.42 0.53
N ASN A 213 16.00 4.60 -0.03
CA ASN A 213 15.71 5.79 0.78
C ASN A 213 14.37 5.69 1.52
N TYR A 214 13.37 5.03 0.94
CA TYR A 214 12.10 4.77 1.60
C TYR A 214 12.30 3.93 2.86
N ASN A 215 12.97 2.79 2.75
CA ASN A 215 13.21 1.88 3.87
C ASN A 215 14.07 2.54 4.96
N MET A 216 15.13 3.25 4.56
CA MET A 216 16.03 3.94 5.50
C MET A 216 15.34 5.14 6.17
N GLY A 217 14.54 5.90 5.42
CA GLY A 217 13.75 7.00 5.94
C GLY A 217 12.66 6.53 6.90
N ALA A 218 11.97 5.45 6.57
CA ALA A 218 10.96 4.86 7.44
C ALA A 218 11.55 4.32 8.74
N LEU A 219 12.68 3.60 8.69
CA LEU A 219 13.39 3.15 9.89
C LEU A 219 13.82 4.34 10.77
N THR A 220 14.40 5.37 10.16
CA THR A 220 14.80 6.60 10.86
C THR A 220 13.61 7.27 11.53
N PHE A 221 12.49 7.40 10.81
CA PHE A 221 11.25 7.96 11.35
C PHE A 221 10.74 7.15 12.54
N ILE A 222 10.70 5.82 12.45
CA ILE A 222 10.27 4.93 13.55
C ILE A 222 11.13 5.14 14.80
N VAL A 223 12.46 5.20 14.64
CA VAL A 223 13.39 5.42 15.77
C VAL A 223 13.16 6.79 16.39
N LEU A 224 13.09 7.84 15.57
CA LEU A 224 12.83 9.20 16.06
C LEU A 224 11.48 9.32 16.75
N PHE A 225 10.45 8.66 16.22
CA PHE A 225 9.12 8.62 16.80
C PHE A 225 9.10 7.89 18.15
N ALA A 226 9.79 6.75 18.25
CA ALA A 226 9.95 6.03 19.51
C ALA A 226 10.66 6.88 20.57
N LEU A 227 11.76 7.55 20.21
CA LEU A 227 12.48 8.47 21.10
C LEU A 227 11.62 9.68 21.50
N TRP A 228 10.84 10.23 20.56
CA TRP A 228 9.91 11.31 20.82
C TRP A 228 8.83 10.89 21.83
N ILE A 229 8.24 9.70 21.67
CA ILE A 229 7.30 9.13 22.63
C ILE A 229 7.95 9.00 24.02
N GLN A 230 9.16 8.46 24.10
CA GLN A 230 9.87 8.30 25.38
C GLN A 230 10.08 9.65 26.08
N ARG A 231 10.44 10.69 25.34
CA ARG A 231 10.60 12.05 25.89
C ARG A 231 9.28 12.65 26.37
N PHE A 232 8.19 12.42 25.64
CA PHE A 232 6.86 12.96 25.98
C PHE A 232 6.13 12.20 27.08
N SER A 233 6.46 10.92 27.30
CA SER A 233 5.73 10.09 28.26
C SER A 233 6.03 10.41 29.73
N GLY A 234 7.06 11.23 30.00
CA GLY A 234 7.48 11.61 31.36
C GLY A 234 7.93 10.41 32.20
N PRO A 235 8.57 10.63 33.36
CA PRO A 235 8.78 9.54 34.30
C PRO A 235 7.40 9.00 34.69
N MET A 236 7.17 7.68 34.52
CA MET A 236 5.98 7.06 35.09
C MET A 236 5.94 7.45 36.57
N PRO A 237 4.81 7.98 37.09
CA PRO A 237 4.70 8.19 38.53
C PRO A 237 5.01 6.84 39.16
N LYS A 238 6.12 6.78 39.90
CA LYS A 238 6.43 5.62 40.74
C LYS A 238 5.16 5.41 41.55
N GLU A 239 4.52 4.26 41.37
CA GLU A 239 3.41 3.85 42.23
C GLU A 239 3.95 4.10 43.63
N SER A 240 3.36 5.06 44.37
CA SER A 240 3.75 5.27 45.76
C SER A 240 3.62 3.89 46.34
N SER A 241 4.73 3.27 46.74
CA SER A 241 4.69 1.91 47.25
C SER A 241 3.64 1.97 48.34
N ALA A 242 2.44 1.44 48.06
CA ALA A 242 1.48 1.18 49.12
C ALA A 242 2.32 0.34 50.06
N GLN A 243 2.67 0.91 51.21
CA GLN A 243 3.63 0.33 52.15
C GLN A 243 3.32 -1.15 52.15
N SER A 244 4.22 -2.00 51.65
CA SER A 244 3.87 -3.40 51.50
C SER A 244 3.61 -3.86 52.92
N VAL A 245 2.35 -4.11 53.22
CA VAL A 245 1.98 -4.48 54.56
C VAL A 245 2.39 -5.94 54.67
N SER A 246 3.17 -6.27 55.69
CA SER A 246 3.51 -7.67 55.95
C SER A 246 2.20 -8.47 56.10
N PRO A 247 2.23 -9.80 55.94
CA PRO A 247 1.08 -10.66 56.24
C PRO A 247 0.49 -10.44 57.65
N TYR A 248 1.24 -9.77 58.54
CA TYR A 248 0.88 -9.42 59.90
C TYR A 248 0.45 -7.95 60.09
N GLY A 249 0.11 -7.23 59.02
CA GLY A 249 -0.48 -5.89 59.14
C GLY A 249 0.52 -4.75 59.40
N ARG A 250 1.83 -5.00 59.36
CA ARG A 250 2.85 -3.97 59.63
C ARG A 250 3.42 -3.37 58.35
N PRO A 251 3.58 -2.04 58.25
CA PRO A 251 4.23 -1.43 57.09
C PRO A 251 5.69 -1.89 57.02
N ILE A 252 6.09 -2.48 55.89
CA ILE A 252 7.48 -2.85 55.65
C ILE A 252 8.26 -1.56 55.38
N VAL A 253 9.08 -1.17 56.36
CA VAL A 253 10.05 -0.09 56.21
C VAL A 253 11.22 -0.67 55.43
N LYS A 254 11.54 -0.09 54.27
CA LYS A 254 12.80 -0.43 53.59
C LYS A 254 13.94 -0.04 54.53
N GLY A 255 14.78 -1.01 54.90
CA GLY A 255 16.00 -0.73 55.65
C GLY A 255 16.83 0.31 54.91
N ALA A 256 17.34 1.29 55.64
CA ALA A 256 18.23 2.31 55.09
C ALA A 256 19.53 1.62 54.65
N GLU A 257 19.83 1.69 53.35
CA GLU A 257 21.18 1.67 52.81
C GLU A 257 21.56 3.08 52.39
#